data_AF-A0A6I7QLQ7-F1
#
_entry.id   AF-A0A6I7QLQ7-F1
#
_cell.length_a   1.000
_cell.length_b   1.000
_cell.length_c   1.000
_cell.angle_alpha   90.00
_cell.angle_beta   90.00
_cell.angle_gamma   90.00
#
_symmetry.space_group_name_H-M   'P 1'
#
loop_
_entity.id
_entity.type
_entity.pdbx_description
1 polymer ?
#
loop_
_entity_poly.entity_id
_entity_poly.type
_entity_poly.pdbx_seq_one_letter_code
_entity_poly.pdbx_strand_id
1 'polypeptide(L)'
;MKKILSVVGSQRSYIQIGPVAKALRKYRKEVKHLLYHAGMPIDQQTSTLLYEDLQLPRPDFFQETGEGSHVSLTARIMLEAEKL
;
A
#
# COMPACT_ATOMS: atom_id res chain seq x y z
N MET A 1 -5.41 -20.31 3.31
CA MET A 1 -5.02 -18.95 3.73
C MET A 1 -5.46 -17.96 2.65
N LYS A 2 -6.36 -17.03 2.96
CA LYS A 2 -6.88 -16.04 1.99
C LYS A 2 -5.85 -14.91 1.79
N LYS A 3 -5.68 -14.44 0.56
CA LYS A 3 -4.82 -13.27 0.27
C LYS A 3 -5.69 -12.02 0.20
N ILE A 4 -5.24 -10.94 0.83
CA ILE A 4 -5.84 -9.61 0.71
C ILE A 4 -4.74 -8.67 0.27
N LEU A 5 -4.87 -8.10 -0.92
CA LEU A 5 -3.98 -7.06 -1.42
C LEU A 5 -4.65 -5.70 -1.19
N SER A 6 -4.04 -4.84 -0.37
CA SER A 6 -4.46 -3.46 -0.21
C SER A 6 -3.60 -2.57 -1.10
N VAL A 7 -4.23 -1.94 -2.09
CA VAL A 7 -3.58 -1.01 -3.00
C VAL A 7 -3.70 0.42 -2.46
N VAL A 8 -2.57 1.08 -2.23
CA VAL A 8 -2.47 2.43 -1.66
C VAL A 8 -1.58 3.31 -2.55
N GLY A 9 -1.87 4.60 -2.67
CA GLY A 9 -1.19 5.49 -3.62
C GLY A 9 -0.74 6.84 -3.04
N SER A 10 -1.30 7.25 -1.90
CA SER A 10 -0.97 8.50 -1.22
C SER A 10 -0.65 8.28 0.25
N GLN A 11 0.06 9.23 0.86
CA GLN A 11 0.29 9.25 2.31
C GLN A 11 -1.02 9.11 3.10
N ARG A 12 -2.11 9.75 2.65
CA ARG A 12 -3.42 9.65 3.28
C ARG A 12 -3.97 8.22 3.25
N SER A 13 -3.93 7.55 2.09
CA SER A 13 -4.35 6.16 1.98
C SER A 13 -3.50 5.21 2.84
N TYR A 14 -2.23 5.55 3.03
CA TYR A 14 -1.30 4.81 3.88
C TYR A 14 -1.64 4.92 5.37
N ILE A 15 -2.02 6.10 5.83
CA ILE A 15 -2.49 6.29 7.21
C ILE A 15 -3.81 5.53 7.42
N GLN A 16 -4.72 5.58 6.43
CA GLN A 16 -6.02 4.91 6.51
C GLN A 16 -5.93 3.38 6.56
N ILE A 17 -4.92 2.78 5.92
CA ILE A 17 -4.77 1.30 5.95
C ILE A 17 -4.18 0.80 7.27
N GLY A 18 -3.51 1.64 8.06
CA GLY A 18 -2.88 1.26 9.34
C GLY A 18 -3.76 0.46 10.29
N PRO A 19 -4.96 0.96 10.65
CA PRO A 19 -5.90 0.24 11.52
C PRO A 19 -6.36 -1.11 10.94
N VAL A 20 -6.59 -1.18 9.61
CA VAL A 20 -7.00 -2.40 8.92
C VAL A 20 -5.88 -3.43 8.95
N ALA A 21 -4.65 -3.03 8.61
CA ALA A 21 -3.47 -3.89 8.67
C ALA A 21 -3.24 -4.42 10.09
N LYS A 22 -3.36 -3.55 11.10
CA LYS A 22 -3.26 -3.93 12.52
C LYS A 22 -4.31 -4.96 12.91
N ALA A 23 -5.55 -4.82 12.44
CA ALA A 23 -6.61 -5.79 12.69
C ALA A 23 -6.34 -7.14 12.00
N LEU A 24 -5.90 -7.12 10.73
CA LEU A 24 -5.61 -8.32 9.95
C LEU A 24 -4.46 -9.16 10.54
N ARG A 25 -3.49 -8.55 11.22
CA ARG A 25 -2.42 -9.27 11.95
C ARG A 25 -2.94 -10.29 12.97
N LYS A 26 -4.12 -10.05 13.57
CA LYS A 26 -4.75 -11.00 14.50
C LYS A 26 -5.10 -12.32 13.79
N TYR A 27 -5.39 -12.26 12.50
CA TYR A 27 -5.80 -13.39 11.64
C TYR A 27 -4.66 -13.90 10.75
N ARG A 28 -3.39 -13.64 11.09
CA ARG A 28 -2.23 -13.99 10.24
C ARG A 28 -2.09 -15.47 9.87
N LYS A 29 -2.75 -16.38 10.59
CA LYS A 29 -2.81 -17.81 10.27
C LYS A 29 -3.79 -18.12 9.13
N GLU A 30 -4.79 -17.26 8.94
CA GLU A 30 -5.90 -17.43 8.00
C GLU A 30 -5.79 -16.46 6.81
N VAL A 31 -5.20 -15.28 7.03
CA VAL A 31 -5.08 -14.20 6.07
C VAL A 31 -3.61 -13.82 5.87
N LYS A 32 -3.19 -13.76 4.60
CA LYS A 32 -1.97 -13.08 4.17
C LYS A 32 -2.37 -11.70 3.64
N HIS A 33 -2.12 -10.67 4.45
CA HIS A 33 -2.31 -9.28 4.05
C HIS A 33 -1.03 -8.81 3.34
N LEU A 34 -1.20 -8.25 2.15
CA LEU A 34 -0.17 -7.68 1.31
C LEU A 34 -0.49 -6.21 1.03
N LEU A 35 0.52 -5.38 0.97
CA LEU A 35 0.39 -3.97 0.71
C LEU A 35 1.13 -3.58 -0.58
N TYR A 36 0.39 -3.05 -1.55
CA TYR A 36 0.92 -2.54 -2.80
C TYR A 36 0.84 -1.02 -2.81
N HIS A 37 2.00 -0.36 -2.84
CA HIS A 37 2.09 1.07 -2.98
C HIS A 37 2.28 1.45 -4.45
N ALA A 38 1.21 1.93 -5.08
CA ALA A 38 1.14 2.27 -6.50
C ALA A 38 1.14 3.79 -6.70
N GLY A 39 2.13 4.50 -6.13
CA GLY A 39 2.04 5.95 -5.96
C GLY A 39 3.36 6.69 -6.00
N MET A 40 3.29 7.98 -5.68
CA MET A 40 4.44 8.89 -5.68
C MET A 40 5.47 8.47 -4.62
N PRO A 41 6.76 8.76 -4.85
CA PRO A 41 7.78 8.56 -3.84
C PRO A 41 7.38 9.26 -2.54
N ILE A 42 7.40 8.52 -1.45
CA ILE A 42 7.34 9.12 -0.11
C ILE A 42 8.77 9.56 0.21
N ASP A 43 8.96 10.84 0.50
CA ASP A 43 10.27 11.33 0.91
C ASP A 43 10.74 10.65 2.21
N GLN A 44 12.04 10.72 2.47
CA GLN A 44 12.65 9.99 3.58
C GLN A 44 12.11 10.40 4.95
N GLN A 45 11.81 11.68 5.17
CA GLN A 45 11.25 12.15 6.44
C GLN A 45 9.83 11.64 6.64
N THR A 46 9.00 11.70 5.59
CA THR A 46 7.64 11.16 5.63
C THR A 46 7.64 9.65 5.82
N SER A 47 8.60 8.94 5.24
CA SER A 47 8.79 7.49 5.44
C SER A 47 9.08 7.17 6.91
N THR A 48 9.99 7.90 7.56
CA THR A 48 10.29 7.72 8.99
C THR A 48 9.04 7.93 9.85
N LEU A 49 8.30 9.03 9.63
CA LEU A 49 7.06 9.30 10.37
C LEU A 49 6.01 8.18 10.19
N LEU A 50 5.82 7.67 8.98
CA LEU A 50 4.82 6.64 8.71
C LEU A 50 5.20 5.28 9.33
N TYR A 51 6.43 4.82 9.13
CA TYR A 51 6.81 3.45 9.49
C TYR A 51 7.32 3.32 10.91
N GLU A 52 7.99 4.34 11.43
CA GLU A 52 8.63 4.30 12.75
C GLU A 52 7.68 4.89 13.79
N ASP A 53 7.25 6.14 13.61
CA ASP A 53 6.43 6.83 14.61
C ASP A 53 4.99 6.29 14.64
N LEU A 54 4.37 6.11 13.46
CA LEU A 54 2.99 5.60 13.35
C LEU A 54 2.91 4.06 13.30
N GLN A 55 4.06 3.38 13.26
CA GLN A 55 4.16 1.91 13.19
C GLN A 55 3.30 1.29 12.08
N LEU A 56 3.17 1.99 10.96
CA LEU A 56 2.44 1.50 9.79
C LEU A 56 3.25 0.40 9.10
N PRO A 57 2.60 -0.61 8.50
CA PRO A 57 3.31 -1.66 7.77
C PRO A 57 4.09 -1.05 6.61
N ARG A 58 5.25 -1.61 6.27
CA ARG A 58 5.96 -1.27 5.02
C ARG A 58 5.26 -1.92 3.82
N PRO A 59 5.37 -1.36 2.60
CA PRO A 59 4.76 -1.95 1.44
C PRO A 59 5.51 -3.23 1.03
N ASP A 60 4.78 -4.28 0.67
CA ASP A 60 5.37 -5.50 0.10
C ASP A 60 5.79 -5.28 -1.35
N PHE A 61 5.08 -4.40 -2.05
CA PHE A 61 5.35 -4.03 -3.43
C PHE A 61 5.29 -2.51 -3.57
N PHE A 62 6.25 -1.92 -4.27
CA PHE A 62 6.26 -0.50 -4.60
C PHE A 62 6.37 -0.34 -6.11
N GLN A 63 5.47 0.44 -6.69
CA GLN A 63 5.49 0.81 -8.10
C GLN A 63 5.37 2.33 -8.18
N GLU A 64 6.42 2.96 -8.70
CA GLU A 64 6.35 4.35 -9.08
C GLU A 64 5.36 4.48 -10.23
N THR A 65 4.23 5.12 -9.93
CA THR A 65 3.22 5.40 -10.94
C THR A 65 3.57 6.76 -11.50
N GLY A 66 4.00 6.78 -12.77
CA GLY A 66 4.47 7.98 -13.45
C GLY A 66 3.37 9.02 -13.66
N GLU A 67 3.56 9.91 -14.62
CA GLU A 67 2.59 10.98 -14.91
C GLU A 67 1.49 10.52 -15.89
N GLY A 68 0.35 11.20 -15.86
CA GLY A 68 -0.75 10.95 -16.77
C GLY A 68 -2.11 11.43 -16.24
N SER A 69 -3.16 11.24 -17.04
CA SER A 69 -4.52 11.48 -16.58
C SER A 69 -4.92 10.51 -15.46
N HIS A 70 -5.89 10.89 -14.63
CA HIS A 70 -6.42 10.03 -13.57
C HIS A 70 -6.82 8.63 -14.08
N VAL A 71 -7.46 8.56 -15.26
CA VAL A 71 -7.89 7.29 -15.86
C VAL A 71 -6.69 6.46 -16.28
N SER A 72 -5.69 7.06 -16.92
CA SER A 72 -4.46 6.38 -17.35
C SER A 72 -3.68 5.81 -16.17
N LEU A 73 -3.56 6.57 -15.08
CA LEU A 73 -2.90 6.14 -13.86
C LEU A 73 -3.68 5.00 -13.20
N THR A 74 -4.99 5.12 -13.08
CA THR A 74 -5.85 4.06 -12.51
C THR A 74 -5.72 2.76 -13.30
N ALA A 75 -5.80 2.82 -14.63
CA ALA A 75 -5.66 1.65 -15.50
C ALA A 75 -4.28 0.99 -15.32
N ARG A 76 -3.21 1.79 -15.24
CA ARG A 76 -1.86 1.27 -14.99
C ARG A 76 -1.76 0.56 -13.65
N ILE A 77 -2.28 1.16 -12.58
CA ILE A 77 -2.29 0.56 -11.24
C ILE A 77 -3.02 -0.79 -11.26
N MET A 78 -4.18 -0.87 -11.91
CA MET A 78 -4.97 -2.11 -12.00
C MET A 78 -4.22 -3.21 -12.77
N LEU A 79 -3.62 -2.88 -13.91
CA LEU A 79 -2.86 -3.84 -14.72
C LEU A 79 -1.61 -4.37 -14.00
N GLU A 80 -0.91 -3.52 -13.25
CA GLU A 80 0.24 -3.99 -12.46
C GLU A 80 -0.21 -4.81 -11.24
N ALA A 81 -1.30 -4.42 -10.57
CA ALA A 81 -1.84 -5.16 -9.44
C ALA A 81 -2.30 -6.58 -9.83
N GLU A 82 -2.80 -6.78 -11.05
CA GLU A 82 -3.21 -8.09 -11.57
C GLU A 82 -2.05 -9.10 -11.67
N LYS A 83 -0.80 -8.62 -11.77
CA LYS A 83 0.39 -9.48 -11.90
C LYS A 83 0.90 -10.05 -10.58
N LEU A 84 0.33 -9.62 -9.44
CA LEU A 84 0.78 -9.94 -8.06
C LEU A 84 0.03 -11.12 -7.44
#